data_AF-A0A7J3HNW4-F1
#
_entry.id   AF-A0A7J3HNW4-F1
#
_cell.length_a   1.000
_cell.length_b   1.000
_cell.length_c   1.000
_cell.angle_alpha   90.00
_cell.angle_beta   90.00
_cell.angle_gamma   90.00
#
_symmetry.space_group_name_H-M   'P 1'
#
loop_
_entity.id
_entity.type
_entity.pdbx_description
1 polymer ?
#
loop_
_entity_poly.entity_id
_entity_poly.type
_entity_poly.pdbx_seq_one_letter_code
_entity_poly.pdbx_strand_id
1 'polypeptide(L)' 'MSYIRAKADQHNINIAGAGIAERAERIIIIALASLLYPFFSQSLQYGLLLTTFLSIITIGQRIVYVYNRLK' A
#
# COMPACT_ATOMS: atom_id res chain seq x y z
N MET A 1 2.43 2.98 7.05
CA MET A 1 1.59 4.13 6.63
C MET A 1 1.44 5.24 7.69
N SER A 2 1.42 4.95 9.01
CA SER A 2 1.21 6.02 10.01
C SER A 2 2.41 6.95 10.19
N TYR A 3 3.66 6.46 10.13
CA TYR A 3 4.85 7.31 10.33
C TYR A 3 5.01 8.39 9.25
N ILE A 4 4.82 8.02 7.98
CA ILE A 4 4.89 8.97 6.85
C ILE A 4 3.78 10.02 6.98
N ARG A 5 2.56 9.60 7.37
CA ARG A 5 1.43 10.51 7.65
C ARG A 5 1.77 11.52 8.75
N ALA A 6 2.20 11.02 9.90
CA ALA A 6 2.61 11.85 11.02
C ALA A 6 3.73 12.83 10.65
N LYS A 7 4.69 12.39 9.82
CA LYS A 7 5.82 13.23 9.39
C LYS A 7 5.40 14.34 8.42
N ALA A 8 4.45 14.10 7.51
CA ALA A 8 4.02 15.15 6.59
C ALA A 8 2.94 16.07 7.18
N ASP A 9 2.14 15.59 8.14
CA ASP A 9 1.27 16.47 8.96
C ASP A 9 2.12 17.51 9.71
N GLN A 10 3.32 17.15 10.18
CA GLN A 10 4.28 18.13 10.75
C GLN A 10 4.72 19.21 9.75
N HIS A 11 4.66 18.94 8.45
CA HIS A 11 5.01 19.88 7.38
C HIS A 11 3.77 20.50 6.70
N ASN A 12 2.57 20.35 7.26
CA ASN A 12 1.28 20.78 6.67
C ASN A 12 1.02 20.18 5.26
N ILE A 13 1.63 19.06 4.92
CA ILE A 13 1.44 18.38 3.64
C ILE A 13 0.38 17.30 3.82
N ASN A 14 -0.82 17.53 3.29
CA ASN A 14 -1.86 16.52 3.29
C ASN A 14 -1.49 15.38 2.32
N ILE A 15 -1.22 14.20 2.86
CA ILE A 15 -0.90 12.96 2.11
C ILE A 15 -2.10 12.00 2.04
N ALA A 16 -3.29 12.43 2.45
CA ALA A 16 -4.51 11.65 2.25
C ALA A 16 -4.71 11.39 0.74
N GLY A 17 -4.72 10.11 0.35
CA GLY A 17 -4.88 9.68 -1.04
C GLY A 17 -3.59 9.59 -1.88
N ALA A 18 -2.43 9.95 -1.33
CA ALA A 18 -1.14 9.74 -2.03
C ALA A 18 -0.66 8.30 -1.85
N GLY A 19 -1.11 7.41 -2.74
CA GLY A 19 -0.61 6.05 -2.86
C GLY A 19 -1.70 5.03 -3.15
N ILE A 20 -1.52 4.25 -4.22
CA ILE A 20 -2.49 3.28 -4.73
C ILE A 20 -2.78 2.19 -3.67
N ALA A 21 -1.78 1.65 -2.97
CA ALA A 21 -1.99 0.62 -1.94
C ALA A 21 -2.04 1.16 -0.49
N GLU A 22 -3.04 1.99 -0.14
CA GLU A 22 -3.20 2.46 1.25
C GLU A 22 -3.54 1.32 2.23
N ARG A 23 -4.74 0.73 2.07
CA ARG A 23 -5.28 -0.27 3.01
C ARG A 23 -6.37 -1.13 2.39
N ALA A 24 -7.29 -0.52 1.63
CA ALA A 24 -8.42 -1.21 1.01
C ALA A 24 -7.94 -2.29 0.02
N GLU A 25 -7.02 -1.93 -0.89
CA GLU A 25 -6.48 -2.89 -1.88
C GLU A 25 -5.81 -4.09 -1.22
N ARG A 26 -5.06 -3.87 -0.14
CA ARG A 26 -4.39 -4.92 0.62
C ARG A 26 -5.39 -5.91 1.23
N ILE A 27 -6.48 -5.40 1.77
CA ILE A 27 -7.56 -6.21 2.36
C ILE A 27 -8.27 -7.00 1.26
N ILE A 28 -8.56 -6.38 0.12
CA ILE A 28 -9.23 -7.03 -1.02
C ILE A 28 -8.36 -8.17 -1.57
N ILE A 29 -7.07 -7.94 -1.80
CA ILE A 29 -6.15 -8.96 -2.34
C ILE A 29 -6.05 -10.15 -1.39
N ILE A 30 -5.87 -9.90 -0.08
CA ILE A 30 -5.80 -10.98 0.91
C ILE A 30 -7.15 -11.69 1.05
N ALA A 31 -8.27 -10.98 1.03
CA ALA A 31 -9.60 -11.58 1.11
C ALA A 31 -9.87 -12.51 -0.09
N LEU A 32 -9.55 -12.06 -1.31
CA LEU A 32 -9.68 -12.89 -2.51
C LEU A 32 -8.73 -14.10 -2.48
N ALA A 33 -7.49 -13.90 -2.04
CA ALA A 33 -6.53 -15.00 -1.91
C ALA A 33 -7.01 -16.05 -0.89
N SER A 34 -7.60 -15.61 0.24
CA SER A 34 -8.18 -16.50 1.25
C SER A 34 -9.41 -17.26 0.74
N LEU A 35 -10.27 -16.61 -0.05
CA LEU A 35 -11.43 -17.27 -0.67
C LEU A 35 -11.00 -18.33 -1.70
N LEU A 36 -9.88 -18.10 -2.38
CA LEU A 36 -9.33 -19.04 -3.37
C LEU A 36 -8.47 -20.15 -2.76
N TYR A 37 -8.08 -20.03 -1.49
CA TYR A 37 -7.25 -21.02 -0.79
C TYR A 37 -7.75 -22.48 -0.85
N PRO A 38 -9.05 -22.77 -0.62
CA PRO A 38 -9.55 -24.14 -0.72
C PRO A 38 -9.46 -24.73 -2.14
N PHE A 39 -9.42 -23.88 -3.17
CA PHE A 39 -9.30 -24.31 -4.57
C PHE A 39 -7.84 -24.32 -5.06
N PHE A 40 -6.98 -23.52 -4.44
CA PHE A 40 -5.59 -23.36 -4.80
C PHE A 40 -4.76 -23.01 -3.56
N SER A 41 -4.07 -23.99 -2.99
CA SER A 41 -3.33 -23.84 -1.73
C SER A 41 -2.21 -22.79 -1.78
N GLN A 42 -1.72 -22.44 -2.98
CA GLN A 42 -0.71 -21.40 -3.17
C GLN A 42 -1.30 -19.99 -3.32
N SER A 43 -2.63 -19.83 -3.37
CA SER A 43 -3.30 -18.53 -3.58
C SER A 43 -2.86 -17.49 -2.55
N LEU A 44 -2.73 -17.89 -1.28
CA LEU A 44 -2.29 -17.02 -0.20
C LEU A 44 -0.85 -16.54 -0.41
N GLN A 45 0.03 -17.44 -0.86
CA GLN A 45 1.43 -17.11 -1.13
C GLN A 45 1.53 -16.07 -2.24
N TYR A 46 0.81 -16.27 -3.34
CA TYR A 46 0.75 -15.30 -4.44
C TYR A 46 0.09 -13.98 -4.02
N GLY A 47 -0.98 -14.02 -3.22
CA GLY A 47 -1.63 -12.83 -2.67
C GLY A 47 -0.70 -12.00 -1.78
N LEU A 48 0.12 -12.66 -0.96
CA LEU A 48 1.15 -12.02 -0.14
C LEU A 48 2.25 -11.39 -0.99
N LEU A 49 2.70 -12.12 -2.02
CA LEU A 49 3.78 -11.69 -2.91
C LEU A 49 3.35 -10.45 -3.71
N LEU A 50 2.14 -10.49 -4.28
CA LEU A 50 1.51 -9.36 -4.95
C LEU A 50 1.34 -8.15 -4.03
N THR A 51 0.85 -8.38 -2.81
CA THR A 51 0.71 -7.34 -1.78
C THR A 51 2.04 -6.69 -1.43
N THR A 52 3.11 -7.48 -1.37
CA THR A 52 4.45 -7.00 -1.05
C THR A 52 4.99 -6.11 -2.18
N PHE A 53 4.86 -6.54 -3.43
CA PHE A 53 5.24 -5.75 -4.59
C PHE A 53 4.49 -4.42 -4.67
N LEU A 54 3.16 -4.44 -4.51
CA LEU A 54 2.34 -3.23 -4.50
C LEU A 54 2.72 -2.27 -3.37
N SER A 55 3.13 -2.80 -2.21
CA SER A 55 3.60 -2.00 -1.09
C SER A 55 4.87 -1.22 -1.42
N ILE A 56 5.83 -1.84 -2.10
CA ILE A 56 7.09 -1.20 -2.51
C ILE A 56 6.79 -0.06 -3.49
N ILE A 57 5.94 -0.31 -4.49
CA ILE A 57 5.52 0.70 -5.47
C ILE A 57 4.87 1.90 -4.76
N THR A 58 3.99 1.63 -3.81
CA THR A 58 3.25 2.68 -3.07
C THR A 58 4.19 3.53 -2.19
N ILE A 59 5.23 2.94 -1.62
CA ILE A 59 6.27 3.69 -0.90
C ILE A 59 6.99 4.65 -1.86
N GLY A 60 7.40 4.17 -3.03
CA GLY A 60 8.02 5.01 -4.06
C GLY A 60 7.13 6.18 -4.47
N GLN A 61 5.85 5.93 -4.74
CA GLN A 61 4.86 6.96 -5.05
C GLN A 61 4.75 8.01 -3.94
N ARG A 62 4.74 7.59 -2.67
CA ARG A 62 4.70 8.51 -1.52
C ARG A 62 5.93 9.39 -1.43
N ILE A 63 7.11 8.83 -1.66
CA ILE A 63 8.37 9.58 -1.64
C ILE A 63 8.38 10.64 -2.74
N VAL A 64 8.02 10.26 -3.97
CA VAL A 64 7.96 11.19 -5.12
C VAL A 64 6.91 12.28 -4.89
N TYR A 65 5.73 11.92 -4.38
CA TYR A 65 4.66 12.88 -4.07
C TYR A 65 5.11 13.92 -3.02
N VAL A 66 5.74 13.47 -1.94
CA VAL A 66 6.27 14.35 -0.89
C VAL A 66 7.41 15.21 -1.42
N TYR A 67 8.33 14.65 -2.19
CA TYR A 67 9.45 15.38 -2.79
C TYR A 67 8.98 16.50 -3.72
N ASN A 68 8.00 16.23 -4.58
CA ASN A 68 7.43 17.23 -5.49
C ASN A 68 6.63 18.33 -4.78
N ARG A 69 6.15 18.09 -3.55
CA ARG A 69 5.43 19.09 -2.75
C ARG A 69 6.32 19.94 -1.84
N LEU A 70 7.54 19.48 -1.56
CA LEU A 70 8.55 20.19 -0.76
C LEU A 70 9.42 21.15 -1.58
N LYS A 71 9.42 21.02 -2.91
CA LYS A 71 10.05 21.96 -3.84
C LYS A 71 9.11 23.12 -4.16
#